data_AF-A0A382X730-F1
#
_entry.id   AF-A0A382X730-F1
#
_cell.length_a   1.000
_cell.length_b   1.000
_cell.length_c   1.000
_cell.angle_alpha   90.00
_cell.angle_beta   90.00
_cell.angle_gamma   90.00
#
_symmetry.space_group_name_H-M   'P 1'
#
loop_
_entity.id
_entity.type
_entity.pdbx_description
1 polymer ?
#
loop_
_entity_poly.entity_id
_entity_poly.type
_entity_poly.pdbx_seq_one_letter_code
_entity_poly.pdbx_strand_id
1 'polypeptide(L)'
;GNFLDQDGFTSGNQVYQMGNGFTTADTLAPVLTQTVPVKSLTNDTTPSYIFSSSEAGTISYTGSCSSSKTSASAGSNTVTFNSLSEGIYINCAITVTDGSGNRGFLYVSPFIVDSTDPTVSSYSPADSQTDISLGTHVEVTFSETMDLLTVTTNTTNTDCSGSIQLSSDGFSSCIRMEASPVSSNFFRTYKITPRDNLLGQTTYKIKVTMEAKDLAGNSLASALTTTNGFTTADVQAPIIAEVTKVPTPSNDSTPSYVFSSNEAGEIIYSGS
;
A
#
# COMPACT_ATOMS: atom_id res chain seq x y z
N GLY A 1 -29.03 -29.42 -78.62
CA GLY A 1 -28.61 -29.34 -80.02
C GLY A 1 -27.11 -29.35 -80.05
N ASN A 2 -26.52 -30.41 -80.60
CA ASN A 2 -25.09 -30.51 -80.87
C ASN A 2 -24.70 -29.56 -82.00
N PHE A 3 -23.55 -28.89 -81.85
CA PHE A 3 -22.64 -28.70 -82.97
C PHE A 3 -21.24 -29.11 -82.49
N LEU A 4 -20.72 -30.16 -83.13
CA LEU A 4 -19.36 -30.68 -83.02
C LEU A 4 -18.57 -30.18 -84.24
N ASP A 5 -17.32 -29.79 -84.05
CA ASP A 5 -16.14 -29.93 -84.95
C ASP A 5 -14.95 -29.26 -84.22
N GLN A 6 -14.05 -29.98 -83.56
CA GLN A 6 -12.85 -30.70 -84.07
C GLN A 6 -11.73 -29.84 -84.70
N ASP A 7 -10.54 -30.06 -84.14
CA ASP A 7 -9.18 -30.02 -84.68
C ASP A 7 -8.58 -28.73 -85.25
N GLY A 8 -7.53 -28.26 -84.57
CA GLY A 8 -6.61 -27.25 -85.07
C GLY A 8 -5.47 -26.93 -84.12
N PHE A 9 -4.66 -27.93 -83.74
CA PHE A 9 -3.37 -27.67 -83.08
C PHE A 9 -2.44 -26.98 -84.10
N THR A 10 -2.53 -25.65 -84.16
CA THR A 10 -1.55 -24.83 -84.86
C THR A 10 -0.58 -24.28 -83.83
N SER A 11 0.70 -24.57 -84.05
CA SER A 11 1.84 -23.95 -83.37
C SER A 11 1.79 -22.44 -83.61
N GLY A 12 1.05 -21.74 -82.76
CA GLY A 12 0.92 -20.30 -82.74
C GLY A 12 0.65 -19.88 -81.32
N ASN A 13 1.67 -19.34 -80.66
CA ASN A 13 1.61 -18.80 -79.31
C ASN A 13 0.58 -17.65 -79.25
N GLN A 14 -0.70 -17.96 -79.04
CA GLN A 14 -1.72 -16.98 -78.71
C GLN A 14 -1.64 -16.77 -77.20
N VAL A 15 -0.74 -15.86 -76.83
CA VAL A 15 -0.72 -15.26 -75.50
C VAL A 15 -2.07 -14.58 -75.30
N TYR A 16 -2.99 -15.24 -74.60
CA TYR A 16 -4.07 -14.51 -73.94
C TYR A 16 -3.42 -13.64 -72.86
N GLN A 17 -3.14 -12.40 -73.21
CA GLN A 17 -2.78 -11.38 -72.23
C GLN A 17 -4.00 -11.16 -71.34
N MET A 18 -4.00 -11.77 -70.15
CA MET A 18 -4.86 -11.30 -69.08
C MET A 18 -4.34 -9.92 -68.67
N GLY A 19 -4.98 -8.89 -69.20
CA GLY A 19 -4.79 -7.52 -68.72
C GLY A 19 -5.26 -7.39 -67.27
N ASN A 20 -4.49 -6.63 -66.51
CA ASN A 20 -4.72 -6.10 -65.17
C ASN A 20 -4.31 -7.02 -64.00
N GLY A 21 -3.27 -6.56 -63.29
CA GLY A 21 -2.71 -7.17 -62.10
C GLY A 21 -3.78 -7.52 -61.07
N PHE A 22 -3.95 -8.82 -60.85
CA PHE A 22 -4.72 -9.36 -59.76
C PHE A 22 -3.87 -9.22 -58.48
N THR A 23 -4.19 -8.25 -57.63
CA THR A 23 -3.71 -8.28 -56.25
C THR A 23 -4.56 -9.29 -55.51
N THR A 24 -3.94 -10.29 -54.89
CA THR A 24 -4.65 -11.20 -54.00
C THR A 24 -5.23 -10.40 -52.84
N ALA A 25 -6.51 -10.60 -52.52
CA ALA A 25 -7.10 -9.98 -51.33
C ALA A 25 -6.34 -10.46 -50.09
N ASP A 26 -6.00 -9.53 -49.21
CA ASP A 26 -5.42 -9.87 -47.93
C ASP A 26 -6.48 -10.51 -47.05
N THR A 27 -6.16 -11.69 -46.52
CA THR A 27 -7.05 -12.52 -45.71
C THR A 27 -6.45 -12.84 -44.35
N LEU A 28 -5.26 -12.32 -44.04
CA LEU A 28 -4.58 -12.59 -42.79
C LEU A 28 -5.05 -11.60 -41.74
N ALA A 29 -5.46 -12.12 -40.59
CA ALA A 29 -5.79 -11.26 -39.46
C ALA A 29 -4.51 -10.76 -38.76
N PRO A 30 -4.51 -9.53 -38.24
CA PRO A 30 -3.45 -9.04 -37.38
C PRO A 30 -3.18 -9.99 -36.21
N VAL A 31 -1.92 -10.38 -36.02
CA VAL A 31 -1.49 -11.16 -34.85
C VAL A 31 -1.10 -10.19 -33.74
N LEU A 32 -1.79 -10.27 -32.61
CA LEU A 32 -1.59 -9.39 -31.47
C LEU A 32 -0.88 -10.12 -30.33
N THR A 33 0.08 -9.46 -29.70
CA THR A 33 0.81 -10.01 -28.55
C THR A 33 0.96 -8.95 -27.47
N GLN A 34 0.65 -9.31 -26.23
CA GLN A 34 0.88 -8.42 -25.09
C GLN A 34 2.39 -8.37 -24.79
N THR A 35 2.95 -7.16 -24.66
CA THR A 35 4.37 -6.97 -24.35
C THR A 35 4.60 -6.37 -22.97
N VAL A 36 3.77 -5.40 -22.55
CA VAL A 36 3.80 -4.84 -21.19
C VAL A 36 2.37 -4.85 -20.62
N PRO A 37 2.05 -5.78 -19.71
CA PRO A 37 0.76 -5.81 -19.01
C PRO A 37 0.55 -4.58 -18.14
N VAL A 38 -0.70 -4.31 -17.80
CA VAL A 38 -1.03 -3.54 -16.59
C VAL A 38 -0.57 -4.34 -15.37
N LYS A 39 0.01 -3.68 -14.36
CA LYS A 39 0.36 -4.33 -13.09
C LYS A 39 -0.90 -5.00 -12.51
N SER A 40 -0.78 -6.26 -12.07
CA SER A 40 -1.94 -7.06 -11.62
C SER A 40 -2.73 -6.46 -10.47
N LEU A 41 -2.10 -5.61 -9.66
CA LEU A 41 -2.73 -4.76 -8.64
C LEU A 41 -2.07 -3.38 -8.70
N THR A 42 -2.86 -2.34 -8.93
CA THR A 42 -2.37 -0.97 -9.16
C THR A 42 -3.30 0.06 -8.54
N ASN A 43 -2.75 1.19 -8.10
CA ASN A 43 -3.52 2.37 -7.76
C ASN A 43 -3.60 3.42 -8.88
N ASP A 44 -2.92 3.18 -10.00
CA ASP A 44 -3.08 3.99 -11.20
C ASP A 44 -4.45 3.73 -11.83
N THR A 45 -5.32 4.73 -11.79
CA THR A 45 -6.66 4.69 -12.41
C THR A 45 -6.62 4.92 -13.92
N THR A 46 -5.46 5.22 -14.51
CA THR A 46 -5.25 5.39 -15.95
C THR A 46 -4.08 4.56 -16.48
N PRO A 47 -4.08 3.23 -16.24
CA PRO A 47 -2.87 2.43 -16.45
C PRO A 47 -2.49 2.35 -17.93
N SER A 48 -1.18 2.34 -18.18
CA SER A 48 -0.61 2.12 -19.50
C SER A 48 -0.50 0.62 -19.82
N TYR A 49 -0.73 0.28 -21.08
CA TYR A 49 -0.69 -1.08 -21.62
C TYR A 49 0.03 -1.08 -22.97
N ILE A 50 0.95 -2.02 -23.18
CA ILE A 50 1.70 -2.12 -24.44
C ILE A 50 1.47 -3.49 -25.07
N PHE A 51 1.10 -3.49 -26.36
CA PHE A 51 0.99 -4.69 -27.18
C PHE A 51 1.66 -4.48 -28.54
N SER A 52 2.07 -5.57 -29.19
CA SER A 52 2.54 -5.56 -30.56
C SER A 52 1.46 -6.09 -31.51
N SER A 53 1.38 -5.52 -32.71
CA SER A 53 0.53 -5.99 -33.83
C SER A 53 1.42 -6.38 -35.02
N SER A 54 1.09 -7.45 -35.75
CA SER A 54 1.81 -7.77 -37.00
C SER A 54 1.53 -6.76 -38.12
N GLU A 55 0.41 -6.05 -38.04
CA GLU A 55 -0.08 -5.13 -39.08
C GLU A 55 -0.63 -3.83 -38.47
N ALA A 56 -0.69 -2.78 -39.28
CA ALA A 56 -1.37 -1.55 -38.90
C ALA A 56 -2.89 -1.71 -39.03
N GLY A 57 -3.66 -0.97 -38.23
CA GLY A 57 -5.12 -1.09 -38.27
C GLY A 57 -5.84 -0.16 -37.31
N THR A 58 -7.16 -0.31 -37.26
CA THR A 58 -8.03 0.40 -36.31
C THR A 58 -8.19 -0.42 -35.04
N ILE A 59 -7.98 0.21 -33.89
CA ILE A 59 -8.17 -0.38 -32.56
C ILE A 59 -9.63 -0.20 -32.13
N SER A 60 -10.22 -1.26 -31.60
CA SER A 60 -11.46 -1.23 -30.83
C SER A 60 -11.29 -1.96 -29.50
N TYR A 61 -12.01 -1.50 -28.48
CA TYR A 61 -11.96 -2.05 -27.12
C TYR A 61 -13.30 -2.70 -26.78
N THR A 62 -13.25 -3.81 -26.07
CA THR A 62 -14.44 -4.49 -25.52
C THR A 62 -14.24 -4.81 -24.05
N GLY A 63 -15.34 -5.03 -23.33
CA GLY A 63 -15.33 -5.26 -21.88
C GLY A 63 -15.31 -3.95 -21.09
N SER A 64 -14.60 -3.94 -19.97
CA SER A 64 -14.61 -2.80 -19.02
C SER A 64 -13.50 -1.77 -19.27
N CYS A 65 -12.67 -1.95 -20.30
CA CYS A 65 -11.59 -1.02 -20.63
C CYS A 65 -11.92 -0.22 -21.89
N SER A 66 -11.48 1.05 -21.92
CA SER A 66 -11.57 1.91 -23.09
C SER A 66 -10.37 2.86 -23.15
N SER A 67 -10.04 3.38 -24.32
CA SER A 67 -9.01 4.40 -24.52
C SER A 67 -9.38 5.31 -25.69
N SER A 68 -8.82 6.52 -25.71
CA SER A 68 -8.91 7.44 -26.84
C SER A 68 -8.08 7.03 -28.07
N LYS A 69 -7.11 6.12 -27.92
CA LYS A 69 -6.29 5.64 -29.04
C LYS A 69 -7.07 4.65 -29.89
N THR A 70 -7.28 4.98 -31.17
CA THR A 70 -8.07 4.18 -32.11
C THR A 70 -7.28 3.62 -33.29
N SER A 71 -5.95 3.81 -33.33
CA SER A 71 -5.10 3.30 -34.41
C SER A 71 -3.89 2.54 -33.87
N ALA A 72 -3.60 1.41 -34.52
CA ALA A 72 -2.43 0.58 -34.30
C ALA A 72 -1.47 0.72 -35.49
N SER A 73 -0.18 0.74 -35.20
CA SER A 73 0.88 0.53 -36.19
C SER A 73 1.33 -0.94 -36.15
N ALA A 74 1.92 -1.43 -37.24
CA ALA A 74 2.69 -2.68 -37.18
C ALA A 74 3.86 -2.50 -36.19
N GLY A 75 4.10 -3.50 -35.35
CA GLY A 75 5.01 -3.41 -34.21
C GLY A 75 4.32 -2.91 -32.94
N SER A 76 5.07 -2.17 -32.11
CA SER A 76 4.66 -1.80 -30.76
C SER A 76 3.62 -0.68 -30.71
N ASN A 77 2.62 -0.85 -29.84
CA ASN A 77 1.53 0.09 -29.62
C ASN A 77 1.32 0.30 -28.12
N THR A 78 1.46 1.54 -27.68
CA THR A 78 1.13 1.97 -26.32
C THR A 78 -0.30 2.50 -26.27
N VAL A 79 -1.09 1.96 -25.35
CA VAL A 79 -2.44 2.41 -24.97
C VAL A 79 -2.37 2.95 -23.54
N THR A 80 -3.04 4.07 -23.29
CA THR A 80 -3.36 4.52 -21.94
C THR A 80 -4.86 4.38 -21.78
N PHE A 81 -5.30 3.58 -20.82
CA PHE A 81 -6.73 3.43 -20.58
C PHE A 81 -7.32 4.74 -20.03
N ASN A 82 -8.57 5.01 -20.38
CA ASN A 82 -9.35 6.06 -19.75
C ASN A 82 -9.48 5.77 -18.25
N SER A 83 -9.90 6.78 -17.47
CA SER A 83 -10.10 6.63 -16.02
C SER A 83 -10.95 5.40 -15.70
N LEU A 84 -10.39 4.52 -14.89
CA LEU A 84 -10.98 3.30 -14.36
C LEU A 84 -11.36 3.54 -12.90
N SER A 85 -12.50 3.01 -12.48
CA SER A 85 -12.88 2.98 -11.07
C SER A 85 -12.15 1.84 -10.35
N GLU A 86 -12.11 1.90 -9.03
CA GLU A 86 -11.69 0.75 -8.23
C GLU A 86 -12.51 -0.50 -8.58
N GLY A 87 -11.82 -1.62 -8.76
CA GLY A 87 -12.47 -2.88 -9.11
C GLY A 87 -11.58 -3.87 -9.87
N ILE A 88 -12.21 -5.00 -10.22
CA ILE A 88 -11.56 -6.13 -10.89
C ILE A 88 -11.81 -6.05 -12.40
N TYR A 89 -10.73 -6.08 -13.19
CA TYR A 89 -10.74 -5.98 -14.65
C TYR A 89 -10.26 -7.29 -15.28
N ILE A 90 -11.19 -8.19 -15.60
CA ILE A 90 -10.91 -9.52 -16.18
C ILE A 90 -11.42 -9.70 -17.62
N ASN A 91 -12.24 -8.76 -18.11
CA ASN A 91 -12.97 -8.89 -19.37
C ASN A 91 -12.47 -7.92 -20.46
N CYS A 92 -11.36 -7.22 -20.23
CA CYS A 92 -10.82 -6.25 -21.16
C CYS A 92 -10.18 -6.94 -22.36
N ALA A 93 -10.51 -6.48 -23.56
CA ALA A 93 -9.87 -6.96 -24.78
C ALA A 93 -9.70 -5.88 -25.83
N ILE A 94 -8.71 -6.09 -26.70
CA ILE A 94 -8.33 -5.23 -27.80
C ILE A 94 -8.54 -6.01 -29.09
N THR A 95 -9.22 -5.39 -30.06
CA THR A 95 -9.30 -5.88 -31.43
C THR A 95 -8.62 -4.88 -32.36
N VAL A 96 -7.76 -5.37 -33.25
CA VAL A 96 -7.21 -4.57 -34.36
C VAL A 96 -7.81 -5.08 -35.65
N THR A 97 -8.42 -4.17 -36.41
CA THR A 97 -8.93 -4.44 -37.77
C THR A 97 -7.98 -3.81 -38.79
N ASP A 98 -7.41 -4.61 -39.69
CA ASP A 98 -6.52 -4.11 -40.74
C ASP A 98 -7.28 -3.29 -41.81
N GLY A 99 -6.56 -2.83 -42.85
CA GLY A 99 -7.17 -2.09 -43.96
C GLY A 99 -8.07 -2.93 -44.88
N SER A 100 -8.02 -4.25 -44.77
CA SER A 100 -8.73 -5.23 -45.59
C SER A 100 -9.98 -5.80 -44.87
N GLY A 101 -10.14 -5.49 -43.59
CA GLY A 101 -11.25 -5.92 -42.74
C GLY A 101 -10.95 -7.16 -41.88
N ASN A 102 -9.74 -7.73 -41.93
CA ASN A 102 -9.38 -8.87 -41.09
C ASN A 102 -9.14 -8.42 -39.64
N ARG A 103 -9.51 -9.26 -38.67
CA ARG A 103 -9.60 -8.88 -37.25
C ARG A 103 -8.71 -9.74 -36.37
N GLY A 104 -7.72 -9.11 -35.74
CA GLY A 104 -6.91 -9.66 -34.67
C GLY A 104 -7.51 -9.39 -33.30
N PHE A 105 -7.38 -10.32 -32.35
CA PHE A 105 -7.96 -10.20 -31.01
C PHE A 105 -6.93 -10.51 -29.93
N LEU A 106 -6.94 -9.74 -28.83
CA LEU A 106 -6.06 -9.91 -27.67
C LEU A 106 -6.82 -9.63 -26.37
N TYR A 107 -6.86 -10.59 -25.46
CA TYR A 107 -7.26 -10.35 -24.08
C TYR A 107 -6.16 -9.57 -23.35
N VAL A 108 -6.56 -8.55 -22.60
CA VAL A 108 -5.68 -7.86 -21.66
C VAL A 108 -5.57 -8.75 -20.42
N SER A 109 -4.34 -9.00 -19.95
CA SER A 109 -4.13 -9.76 -18.71
C SER A 109 -4.93 -9.15 -17.54
N PRO A 110 -5.59 -9.95 -16.70
CA PRO A 110 -6.40 -9.44 -15.61
C PRO A 110 -5.62 -8.55 -14.64
N PHE A 111 -6.28 -7.50 -14.14
CA PHE A 111 -5.73 -6.62 -13.11
C PHE A 111 -6.82 -6.10 -12.17
N ILE A 112 -6.41 -5.56 -11.03
CA ILE A 112 -7.25 -4.90 -10.05
C ILE A 112 -6.79 -3.46 -9.93
N VAL A 113 -7.72 -2.52 -10.03
CA VAL A 113 -7.50 -1.12 -9.65
C VAL A 113 -7.96 -0.98 -8.21
N ASP A 114 -7.09 -0.46 -7.35
CA ASP A 114 -7.34 -0.17 -5.96
C ASP A 114 -6.79 1.21 -5.65
N SER A 115 -7.69 2.18 -5.52
CA SER A 115 -7.37 3.59 -5.33
C SER A 115 -7.72 4.10 -3.92
N THR A 116 -8.07 3.18 -3.01
CA THR A 116 -8.45 3.55 -1.65
C THR A 116 -7.20 3.70 -0.81
N ASP A 117 -7.06 4.86 -0.13
CA ASP A 117 -5.94 5.08 0.77
C ASP A 117 -6.12 4.29 2.08
N PRO A 118 -5.06 3.65 2.60
CA PRO A 118 -5.10 3.05 3.92
C PRO A 118 -5.23 4.09 5.02
N THR A 119 -5.94 3.73 6.08
CA THR A 119 -6.07 4.52 7.32
C THR A 119 -5.68 3.68 8.52
N VAL A 120 -5.30 4.32 9.62
CA VAL A 120 -5.08 3.64 10.90
C VAL A 120 -6.43 3.52 11.61
N SER A 121 -6.94 2.30 11.76
CA SER A 121 -8.23 2.04 12.39
C SER A 121 -8.15 2.00 13.92
N SER A 122 -7.02 1.58 14.48
CA SER A 122 -6.80 1.55 15.93
C SER A 122 -5.32 1.45 16.28
N TYR A 123 -4.99 1.78 17.52
CA TYR A 123 -3.68 1.59 18.11
C TYR A 123 -3.79 1.26 19.59
N SER A 124 -2.79 0.53 20.10
CA SER A 124 -2.64 0.16 21.50
C SER A 124 -1.19 0.41 21.92
N PRO A 125 -0.90 1.01 23.09
CA PRO A 125 -1.86 1.59 24.04
C PRO A 125 -2.73 2.69 23.44
N ALA A 126 -3.94 2.89 23.99
CA ALA A 126 -4.87 3.89 23.51
C ALA A 126 -4.41 5.32 23.85
N ASP A 127 -4.92 6.32 23.13
CA ASP A 127 -4.61 7.72 23.39
C ASP A 127 -5.09 8.12 24.80
N SER A 128 -4.29 8.89 25.51
CA SER A 128 -4.48 9.29 26.92
C SER A 128 -4.49 8.15 27.94
N GLN A 129 -4.11 6.92 27.57
CA GLN A 129 -4.03 5.81 28.52
C GLN A 129 -2.87 6.01 29.50
N THR A 130 -3.09 5.82 30.79
CA THR A 130 -2.08 5.92 31.85
C THR A 130 -1.73 4.54 32.40
N ASP A 131 -0.73 4.49 33.29
CA ASP A 131 -0.32 3.30 34.04
C ASP A 131 0.10 2.12 33.15
N ILE A 132 0.67 2.43 31.99
CA ILE A 132 1.18 1.44 31.05
C ILE A 132 2.48 0.83 31.56
N SER A 133 2.61 -0.49 31.47
CA SER A 133 3.86 -1.17 31.81
C SER A 133 5.04 -0.64 30.99
N LEU A 134 6.20 -0.45 31.63
CA LEU A 134 7.42 0.01 30.97
C LEU A 134 7.90 -0.96 29.86
N GLY A 135 7.56 -2.25 29.97
CA GLY A 135 7.84 -3.28 28.96
C GLY A 135 6.71 -3.47 27.94
N THR A 136 5.83 -2.47 27.77
CA THR A 136 4.73 -2.55 26.81
C THR A 136 5.23 -2.70 25.36
N HIS A 137 4.39 -3.29 24.53
CA HIS A 137 4.51 -3.19 23.07
C HIS A 137 3.47 -2.20 22.55
N VAL A 138 3.66 -1.78 21.31
CA VAL A 138 2.68 -0.97 20.57
C VAL A 138 2.10 -1.82 19.44
N GLU A 139 0.79 -1.74 19.25
CA GLU A 139 0.10 -2.32 18.11
C GLU A 139 -0.59 -1.24 17.30
N VAL A 140 -0.49 -1.30 15.98
CA VAL A 140 -1.17 -0.42 15.04
C VAL A 140 -1.98 -1.29 14.08
N THR A 141 -3.26 -1.02 13.93
CA THR A 141 -4.12 -1.72 12.96
C THR A 141 -4.57 -0.76 11.86
N PHE A 142 -4.48 -1.21 10.61
CA PHE A 142 -4.90 -0.48 9.41
C PHE A 142 -6.28 -0.90 8.90
N SER A 143 -6.94 -0.04 8.13
CA SER A 143 -8.23 -0.29 7.49
C SER A 143 -8.19 -1.42 6.47
N GLU A 144 -7.00 -1.74 5.95
CA GLU A 144 -6.79 -2.72 4.89
C GLU A 144 -5.42 -3.39 4.99
N THR A 145 -5.16 -4.30 4.06
CA THR A 145 -3.93 -5.10 3.99
C THR A 145 -2.77 -4.23 3.53
N MET A 146 -1.72 -4.12 4.35
CA MET A 146 -0.56 -3.29 4.03
C MET A 146 0.55 -4.07 3.31
N ASP A 147 1.38 -3.37 2.54
CA ASP A 147 2.65 -3.91 2.03
C ASP A 147 3.68 -4.00 3.16
N LEU A 148 4.04 -5.23 3.52
CA LEU A 148 5.03 -5.58 4.55
C LEU A 148 6.38 -4.88 4.38
N LEU A 149 6.78 -4.57 3.14
CA LEU A 149 8.06 -3.92 2.87
C LEU A 149 8.05 -2.43 3.23
N THR A 150 6.86 -1.84 3.34
CA THR A 150 6.68 -0.41 3.61
C THR A 150 6.34 -0.15 5.07
N VAL A 151 5.81 -1.14 5.79
CA VAL A 151 5.54 -1.05 7.22
C VAL A 151 6.79 -1.40 8.03
N THR A 152 7.52 -0.37 8.44
CA THR A 152 8.88 -0.49 9.00
C THR A 152 9.06 0.31 10.29
N THR A 153 10.13 0.00 11.03
CA THR A 153 10.58 0.70 12.23
C THR A 153 12.09 0.87 12.21
N ASN A 154 12.61 1.85 12.95
CA ASN A 154 14.05 1.95 13.17
C ASN A 154 14.52 0.97 14.25
N THR A 155 15.42 0.06 13.86
CA THR A 155 16.03 -0.95 14.76
C THR A 155 17.51 -0.68 15.03
N THR A 156 18.08 0.38 14.46
CA THR A 156 19.53 0.64 14.49
C THR A 156 19.91 1.68 15.53
N ASN A 157 19.22 2.83 15.56
CA ASN A 157 19.53 3.98 16.38
C ASN A 157 18.23 4.70 16.82
N THR A 158 18.36 5.94 17.30
CA THR A 158 17.25 6.77 17.81
C THR A 158 16.79 7.85 16.82
N ASP A 159 17.26 7.82 15.57
CA ASP A 159 16.75 8.74 14.55
C ASP A 159 15.31 8.34 14.19
N CYS A 160 14.43 9.31 13.98
CA CYS A 160 13.06 9.03 13.57
C CYS A 160 13.03 8.60 12.10
N SER A 161 12.99 7.28 11.87
CA SER A 161 12.87 6.65 10.56
C SER A 161 11.94 5.43 10.60
N GLY A 162 11.50 5.01 9.41
CA GLY A 162 10.48 3.98 9.27
C GLY A 162 9.08 4.53 9.42
N SER A 163 8.11 3.69 9.07
CA SER A 163 6.72 4.09 8.94
C SER A 163 5.93 4.09 10.25
N ILE A 164 6.37 3.36 11.27
CA ILE A 164 5.81 3.40 12.62
C ILE A 164 6.90 3.87 13.58
N GLN A 165 6.61 4.94 14.31
CA GLN A 165 7.55 5.64 15.20
C GLN A 165 6.94 5.81 16.58
N LEU A 166 7.79 5.78 17.60
CA LEU A 166 7.43 6.03 18.99
C LEU A 166 8.40 7.06 19.56
N SER A 167 7.91 8.09 20.24
CA SER A 167 8.75 9.16 20.80
C SER A 167 8.12 9.77 22.04
N SER A 168 8.94 10.26 22.97
CA SER A 168 8.52 11.04 24.15
C SER A 168 8.87 12.53 24.07
N ASP A 169 9.54 12.98 23.00
CA ASP A 169 10.13 14.32 22.89
C ASP A 169 9.65 15.10 21.65
N GLY A 170 8.45 14.79 21.19
CA GLY A 170 7.87 15.41 20.00
C GLY A 170 8.53 14.97 18.69
N PHE A 171 9.09 13.76 18.65
CA PHE A 171 9.82 13.20 17.51
C PHE A 171 11.11 13.97 17.19
N SER A 172 11.75 14.56 18.20
CA SER A 172 13.12 15.05 18.09
C SER A 172 14.09 13.87 18.09
N SER A 173 13.75 12.82 18.85
CA SER A 173 14.34 11.48 18.78
C SER A 173 13.23 10.43 18.87
N CYS A 174 13.54 9.21 18.43
CA CYS A 174 12.63 8.09 18.44
C CYS A 174 13.18 6.93 19.27
N ILE A 175 12.26 6.16 19.84
CA ILE A 175 12.58 4.93 20.54
C ILE A 175 12.98 3.88 19.51
N ARG A 176 14.13 3.26 19.74
CA ARG A 176 14.63 2.16 18.92
C ARG A 176 13.84 0.90 19.20
N MET A 177 13.39 0.22 18.15
CA MET A 177 12.67 -1.04 18.25
C MET A 177 13.64 -2.23 18.27
N GLU A 178 13.23 -3.32 18.91
CA GLU A 178 14.03 -4.56 19.00
C GLU A 178 14.22 -5.22 17.63
N ALA A 179 13.15 -5.23 16.82
CA ALA A 179 13.11 -5.87 15.53
C ALA A 179 12.12 -5.18 14.59
N SER A 180 12.08 -5.63 13.33
CA SER A 180 11.05 -5.25 12.37
C SER A 180 9.64 -5.59 12.89
N PRO A 181 8.60 -4.85 12.47
CA PRO A 181 7.24 -5.09 12.94
C PRO A 181 6.76 -6.53 12.68
N VAL A 182 6.07 -7.11 13.67
CA VAL A 182 5.44 -8.43 13.52
C VAL A 182 4.00 -8.24 13.07
N SER A 183 3.69 -8.72 11.86
CA SER A 183 2.37 -8.58 11.26
C SER A 183 1.41 -9.70 11.68
N SER A 184 0.13 -9.39 11.83
CA SER A 184 -0.97 -10.32 12.07
C SER A 184 -2.26 -9.83 11.37
N ASN A 185 -3.37 -10.55 11.53
CA ASN A 185 -4.69 -10.17 11.01
C ASN A 185 -4.65 -9.83 9.50
N PHE A 186 -4.13 -10.77 8.69
CA PHE A 186 -3.93 -10.57 7.24
C PHE A 186 -3.12 -9.31 6.91
N PHE A 187 -2.01 -9.08 7.62
CA PHE A 187 -1.11 -7.94 7.41
C PHE A 187 -1.75 -6.57 7.62
N ARG A 188 -2.78 -6.53 8.47
CA ARG A 188 -3.44 -5.28 8.89
C ARG A 188 -2.96 -4.80 10.24
N THR A 189 -2.55 -5.70 11.12
CA THR A 189 -2.12 -5.35 12.48
C THR A 189 -0.62 -5.57 12.61
N TYR A 190 0.09 -4.57 13.12
CA TYR A 190 1.54 -4.57 13.28
C TYR A 190 1.92 -4.30 14.72
N LYS A 191 2.62 -5.26 15.32
CA LYS A 191 3.18 -5.14 16.66
C LYS A 191 4.64 -4.72 16.58
N ILE A 192 4.99 -3.67 17.32
CA ILE A 192 6.36 -3.18 17.49
C ILE A 192 6.71 -3.23 18.98
N THR A 193 7.94 -3.63 19.28
CA THR A 193 8.42 -3.78 20.66
C THR A 193 9.66 -2.92 20.84
N PRO A 194 9.64 -1.92 21.74
CA PRO A 194 10.85 -1.18 22.12
C PRO A 194 11.96 -2.14 22.53
N ARG A 195 13.20 -1.82 22.16
CA ARG A 195 14.36 -2.65 22.51
C ARG A 195 14.65 -2.67 24.01
N ASP A 196 14.56 -1.50 24.61
CA ASP A 196 14.79 -1.29 26.04
C ASP A 196 13.46 -0.88 26.69
N ASN A 197 13.31 -1.12 27.99
CA ASN A 197 12.13 -0.67 28.73
C ASN A 197 11.96 0.86 28.60
N LEU A 198 10.70 1.30 28.45
CA LEU A 198 10.36 2.70 28.46
C LEU A 198 10.63 3.32 29.84
N LEU A 199 10.85 4.63 29.87
CA LEU A 199 11.01 5.37 31.13
C LEU A 199 9.66 5.46 31.83
N GLY A 200 9.65 5.32 33.17
CA GLY A 200 8.44 5.48 33.98
C GLY A 200 7.94 6.94 33.99
N GLN A 201 6.67 7.13 34.34
CA GLN A 201 6.00 8.44 34.36
C GLN A 201 6.21 9.31 33.10
N THR A 202 6.46 8.68 31.95
CA THR A 202 6.79 9.37 30.70
C THR A 202 5.68 9.17 29.68
N THR A 203 5.30 10.26 29.01
CA THR A 203 4.31 10.21 27.93
C THR A 203 4.98 9.93 26.60
N TYR A 204 4.50 8.92 25.89
CA TYR A 204 4.96 8.52 24.56
C TYR A 204 3.85 8.68 23.52
N LYS A 205 4.22 9.18 22.34
CA LYS A 205 3.33 9.33 21.19
C LYS A 205 3.69 8.35 20.10
N ILE A 206 2.67 7.77 19.50
CA ILE A 206 2.78 6.89 18.33
C ILE A 206 2.57 7.75 17.09
N LYS A 207 3.42 7.57 16.08
CA LYS A 207 3.26 8.18 14.77
C LYS A 207 3.32 7.12 13.68
N VAL A 208 2.40 7.22 12.74
CA VAL A 208 2.37 6.42 11.53
C VAL A 208 2.54 7.36 10.34
N THR A 209 3.60 7.18 9.56
CA THR A 209 3.97 8.08 8.47
C THR A 209 3.31 7.66 7.15
N MET A 210 3.38 8.53 6.15
CA MET A 210 2.92 8.24 4.78
C MET A 210 3.87 7.28 4.02
N GLU A 211 4.95 6.80 4.66
CA GLU A 211 5.80 5.77 4.07
C GLU A 211 5.12 4.39 4.08
N ALA A 212 4.17 4.16 4.99
CA ALA A 212 3.36 2.95 4.99
C ALA A 212 2.37 2.98 3.82
N LYS A 213 2.36 1.89 3.04
CA LYS A 213 1.52 1.73 1.86
C LYS A 213 0.77 0.41 1.87
N ASP A 214 -0.35 0.37 1.16
CA ASP A 214 -1.02 -0.88 0.82
C ASP A 214 -0.29 -1.64 -0.31
N LEU A 215 -0.86 -2.77 -0.72
CA LEU A 215 -0.33 -3.60 -1.80
C LEU A 215 -0.47 -2.96 -3.21
N ALA A 216 -1.41 -2.04 -3.38
CA ALA A 216 -1.62 -1.31 -4.63
C ALA A 216 -0.63 -0.15 -4.79
N GLY A 217 -0.08 0.33 -3.68
CA GLY A 217 0.86 1.44 -3.58
C GLY A 217 0.25 2.73 -3.02
N ASN A 218 -0.99 2.71 -2.53
CA ASN A 218 -1.60 3.86 -1.87
C ASN A 218 -0.93 4.09 -0.52
N SER A 219 -0.75 5.37 -0.19
CA SER A 219 -0.15 5.78 1.09
C SER A 219 -1.27 6.30 2.00
N LEU A 220 -1.00 6.47 3.29
CA LEU A 220 -1.92 7.22 4.13
C LEU A 220 -2.11 8.64 3.56
N ALA A 221 -3.35 9.13 3.54
CA ALA A 221 -3.67 10.50 3.09
C ALA A 221 -2.89 11.58 3.90
N SER A 222 -2.63 11.31 5.18
CA SER A 222 -1.76 12.10 6.04
C SER A 222 -1.14 11.23 7.13
N ALA A 223 0.01 11.64 7.66
CA ALA A 223 0.60 10.96 8.80
C ALA A 223 -0.30 11.07 10.04
N LEU A 224 -0.51 9.95 10.74
CA LEU A 224 -1.17 9.93 12.03
C LEU A 224 -0.15 10.23 13.13
N THR A 225 -0.50 11.06 14.10
CA THR A 225 0.22 11.13 15.38
C THR A 225 -0.81 11.19 16.50
N THR A 226 -0.66 10.36 17.53
CA THR A 226 -1.55 10.37 18.70
C THR A 226 -1.53 11.73 19.37
N THR A 227 -2.71 12.28 19.68
CA THR A 227 -2.85 13.65 20.17
C THR A 227 -2.21 13.82 21.54
N ASN A 228 -2.51 12.91 22.47
CA ASN A 228 -2.03 12.98 23.85
C ASN A 228 -0.93 11.95 24.15
N GLY A 229 -0.89 10.83 23.42
CA GLY A 229 0.00 9.72 23.70
C GLY A 229 -0.47 8.86 24.87
N PHE A 230 0.34 7.91 25.32
CA PHE A 230 0.10 7.13 26.52
C PHE A 230 1.21 7.39 27.55
N THR A 231 0.89 7.25 28.84
CA THR A 231 1.84 7.47 29.94
C THR A 231 2.14 6.14 30.64
N THR A 232 3.42 5.84 30.77
CA THR A 232 3.90 4.66 31.51
C THR A 232 3.69 4.81 33.02
N ALA A 233 3.49 3.69 33.71
CA ALA A 233 3.33 3.62 35.15
C ALA A 233 4.48 4.29 35.91
N ASP A 234 4.14 4.82 37.08
CA ASP A 234 5.11 5.13 38.10
C ASP A 234 5.63 3.84 38.76
N VAL A 235 6.93 3.77 38.94
CA VAL A 235 7.64 2.67 39.61
C VAL A 235 8.60 3.17 40.68
N GLN A 236 8.64 4.48 40.92
CA GLN A 236 9.48 5.07 41.96
C GLN A 236 8.73 5.07 43.29
N ALA A 237 9.35 4.55 44.34
CA ALA A 237 8.76 4.62 45.66
C ALA A 237 8.85 6.06 46.20
N PRO A 238 7.82 6.54 46.94
CA PRO A 238 7.90 7.83 47.63
C PRO A 238 9.08 7.83 48.62
N ILE A 239 9.86 8.91 48.57
CA ILE A 239 10.94 9.21 49.50
C ILE A 239 10.38 10.13 50.58
N ILE A 240 10.39 9.65 51.81
CA ILE A 240 9.96 10.40 52.99
C ILE A 240 11.17 11.01 53.71
N ALA A 241 11.06 12.27 54.10
CA ALA A 241 12.06 12.95 54.92
C ALA A 241 11.40 13.58 56.16
N GLU A 242 11.99 13.32 57.33
CA GLU A 242 11.61 13.98 58.58
C GLU A 242 11.99 15.46 58.53
N VAL A 243 11.03 16.33 58.84
CA VAL A 243 11.20 17.79 58.84
C VAL A 243 11.32 18.32 60.27
N THR A 244 10.34 17.96 61.11
CA THR A 244 10.31 18.38 62.51
C THR A 244 10.14 17.15 63.38
N LYS A 245 11.18 16.85 64.16
CA LYS A 245 11.15 15.76 65.14
C LYS A 245 10.34 16.17 66.35
N VAL A 246 9.71 15.20 67.00
CA VAL A 246 9.18 15.40 68.36
C VAL A 246 10.37 15.46 69.33
N PRO A 247 10.56 16.56 70.09
CA PRO A 247 11.64 16.65 71.08
C PRO A 247 11.50 15.54 72.14
N THR A 248 12.63 14.95 72.56
CA THR A 248 12.64 13.93 73.62
C THR A 248 13.76 14.23 74.64
N PRO A 249 13.46 14.27 75.96
CA PRO A 249 12.14 14.12 76.58
C PRO A 249 11.21 15.34 76.35
N SER A 250 9.89 15.11 76.32
CA SER A 250 8.87 16.17 76.21
C SER A 250 7.73 15.93 77.20
N ASN A 251 7.12 17.01 77.71
CA ASN A 251 5.89 16.99 78.52
C ASN A 251 4.63 17.40 77.71
N ASP A 252 4.77 17.57 76.40
CA ASP A 252 3.66 17.85 75.48
C ASP A 252 2.91 16.54 75.16
N SER A 253 1.60 16.49 75.50
CA SER A 253 0.73 15.35 75.22
C SER A 253 0.10 15.37 73.82
N THR A 254 0.38 16.40 73.02
CA THR A 254 -0.10 16.57 71.65
C THR A 254 1.02 17.00 70.70
N PRO A 255 2.16 16.28 70.67
CA PRO A 255 3.31 16.71 69.89
C PRO A 255 2.99 16.70 68.39
N SER A 256 3.50 17.69 67.67
CA SER A 256 3.45 17.69 66.21
C SER A 256 4.68 16.99 65.62
N TYR A 257 4.44 16.15 64.63
CA TYR A 257 5.48 15.54 63.80
C TYR A 257 5.25 16.00 62.37
N VAL A 258 6.30 16.51 61.73
CA VAL A 258 6.24 16.97 60.33
C VAL A 258 7.21 16.15 59.52
N PHE A 259 6.73 15.56 58.43
CA PHE A 259 7.54 14.95 57.39
C PHE A 259 7.17 15.55 56.04
N SER A 260 8.01 15.29 55.05
CA SER A 260 7.76 15.62 53.65
C SER A 260 7.84 14.35 52.82
N SER A 261 7.11 14.31 51.71
CA SER A 261 7.20 13.27 50.67
C SER A 261 7.54 13.97 49.35
N ASN A 262 8.39 13.35 48.54
CA ASN A 262 8.68 13.84 47.19
C ASN A 262 7.57 13.49 46.18
N GLU A 263 6.62 12.63 46.55
CA GLU A 263 5.52 12.19 45.70
C GLU A 263 4.24 11.96 46.53
N ALA A 264 3.09 12.01 45.87
CA ALA A 264 1.82 11.72 46.52
C ALA A 264 1.74 10.24 46.94
N GLY A 265 1.02 9.96 48.00
CA GLY A 265 0.82 8.59 48.49
C GLY A 265 -0.26 8.52 49.55
N GLU A 266 -0.60 7.30 49.94
CA GLU A 266 -1.54 7.05 51.02
C GLU A 266 -0.78 6.93 52.36
N ILE A 267 -1.24 7.66 53.38
CA ILE A 267 -0.71 7.53 54.74
C ILE A 267 -1.51 6.44 55.44
N ILE A 268 -0.83 5.34 55.80
CA ILE A 268 -1.42 4.24 56.56
C ILE A 268 -0.79 4.21 57.95
N TYR A 269 -1.62 4.41 58.98
CA TYR A 269 -1.19 4.29 60.38
C TYR A 269 -1.25 2.82 60.80
N SER A 270 -0.10 2.25 61.18
CA SER A 270 0.00 0.91 61.76
C SER A 270 0.46 1.02 63.23
N GLY A 271 -0.44 1.46 64.10
CA GLY A 271 -0.18 1.56 65.54
C GLY A 271 -1.43 1.91 66.32
N SER A 272 -1.70 1.14 67.36
CA SER A 272 -2.73 1.36 68.40
C SER A 272 -2.22 2.27 69.50
#